data_AF-A0A9P6DX15-F1
#
_entry.id   AF-A0A9P6DX15-F1
#
_cell.length_a   1.000
_cell.length_b   1.000
_cell.length_c   1.000
_cell.angle_alpha   90.00
_cell.angle_beta   90.00
_cell.angle_gamma   90.00
#
_symmetry.space_group_name_H-M   'P 1'
#
loop_
_entity.id
_entity.type
_entity.pdbx_description
1 polymer ?
#
loop_
_entity_poly.entity_id
_entity_poly.type
_entity_poly.pdbx_seq_one_letter_code
_entity_poly.pdbx_strand_id
1 'polypeptide(L)'
;MSNVDILLRTLDGEWIVFLSIPSSTAQRLSLRPLKWLRFIAFTVCGARGHLCVDQEGPLVNYNTSSADPLNKKYYYFSDGKYNPIDPGAFHDHITSRAQTYPHSDFHTQIIARDGDRCVVSNLRSAVCDAVHIIPASRDNMFLTKVVHARSALYDLDSNFTIHSLQNGILLTKTLHSFFTSAIIGFLQTPNFALDAEDVPYVGVGPVPPKRLTMQYLEEPLDAELNTFPEKDVVHQGHGASPPSPVLLDYMYGVAVYKHWGMGLKPSWTGHN
;
A
#
# COMPACT_ATOMS: atom_id res chain seq x y z
N MET A 1 9.57 22.86 2.61
CA MET A 1 9.41 21.86 1.53
C MET A 1 8.05 22.08 0.89
N SER A 2 7.90 21.94 -0.43
CA SER A 2 6.61 22.11 -1.12
C SER A 2 5.80 20.82 -1.08
N ASN A 3 4.49 20.94 -0.85
CA ASN A 3 3.54 19.84 -1.01
C ASN A 3 2.95 19.82 -2.42
N VAL A 4 2.50 18.64 -2.80
CA VAL A 4 1.71 18.34 -3.98
C VAL A 4 0.33 17.90 -3.51
N ASP A 5 -0.69 18.65 -3.88
CA ASP A 5 -2.07 18.35 -3.58
C ASP A 5 -2.68 17.51 -4.70
N ILE A 6 -3.39 16.43 -4.35
CA ILE A 6 -4.25 15.71 -5.28
C ILE A 6 -5.71 16.03 -4.93
N LEU A 7 -6.45 16.53 -5.91
CA LEU A 7 -7.84 16.89 -5.80
C LEU A 7 -8.73 15.80 -6.38
N LEU A 8 -9.91 15.63 -5.79
CA LEU A 8 -10.91 14.68 -6.25
C LEU A 8 -12.28 15.34 -6.28
N ARG A 9 -13.10 14.94 -7.26
CA ARG A 9 -14.43 15.49 -7.47
C ARG A 9 -15.46 14.76 -6.60
N THR A 10 -16.16 15.50 -5.75
CA THR A 10 -17.25 14.98 -4.91
C THR A 10 -18.48 14.62 -5.76
N LEU A 11 -19.44 13.95 -5.14
CA LEU A 11 -20.75 13.70 -5.77
C LEU A 11 -21.49 15.00 -6.12
N ASP A 12 -21.28 16.05 -5.34
CA ASP A 12 -21.86 17.39 -5.57
C ASP A 12 -21.13 18.16 -6.70
N GLY A 13 -20.08 17.58 -7.27
CA GLY A 13 -19.31 18.17 -8.36
C GLY A 13 -18.16 19.08 -7.93
N GLU A 14 -17.98 19.28 -6.62
CA GLU A 14 -16.93 20.11 -6.01
C GLU A 14 -15.58 19.41 -6.01
N TRP A 15 -14.50 20.17 -6.20
CA TRP A 15 -13.13 19.65 -6.09
C TRP A 15 -12.57 19.90 -4.71
N ILE A 16 -12.14 18.84 -4.04
CA ILE A 16 -11.48 18.95 -2.74
C ILE A 16 -10.12 18.29 -2.76
N VAL A 17 -9.19 18.84 -1.99
CA VAL A 17 -7.90 18.20 -1.74
C VAL A 17 -8.14 16.99 -0.85
N PHE A 18 -7.80 15.80 -1.33
CA PHE A 18 -7.92 14.58 -0.53
C PHE A 18 -6.57 14.04 -0.05
N LEU A 19 -5.49 14.36 -0.77
CA LEU A 19 -4.11 14.09 -0.36
C LEU A 19 -3.25 15.34 -0.50
N SER A 20 -2.38 15.60 0.48
CA SER A 20 -1.32 16.62 0.40
C SER A 20 0.03 16.00 0.79
N ILE A 21 0.88 15.73 -0.21
CA ILE A 21 2.11 14.94 -0.05
C ILE A 21 3.33 15.84 -0.21
N PRO A 22 4.38 15.75 0.64
CA PRO A 22 5.64 16.40 0.38
C PRO A 22 6.25 15.93 -0.96
N SER A 23 6.64 16.89 -1.81
CA SER A 23 7.27 16.59 -3.11
C SER A 23 8.54 15.74 -2.97
N SER A 24 9.33 15.96 -1.91
CA SER A 24 10.50 15.16 -1.57
C SER A 24 10.17 13.69 -1.35
N THR A 25 9.03 13.41 -0.70
CA THR A 25 8.57 12.03 -0.48
C THR A 25 8.25 11.33 -1.80
N ALA A 26 7.52 11.97 -2.69
CA ALA A 26 7.18 11.38 -3.99
C ALA A 26 8.44 11.11 -4.85
N GLN A 27 9.42 12.01 -4.80
CA GLN A 27 10.72 11.87 -5.48
C GLN A 27 11.61 10.79 -4.84
N ARG A 28 11.55 10.62 -3.53
CA ARG A 28 12.28 9.57 -2.81
C ARG A 28 11.69 8.19 -3.11
N LEU A 29 10.37 8.05 -3.06
CA LEU A 29 9.69 6.76 -3.16
C LEU A 29 9.53 6.24 -4.58
N SER A 30 9.74 7.08 -5.60
CA SER A 30 9.65 6.67 -7.00
C SER A 30 10.55 7.48 -7.91
N LEU A 31 11.16 6.80 -8.88
CA LEU A 31 11.87 7.39 -10.00
C LEU A 31 10.91 8.02 -11.03
N ARG A 32 9.60 7.73 -10.93
CA ARG A 32 8.51 8.35 -11.69
C ARG A 32 7.44 8.91 -10.75
N PRO A 33 7.68 10.07 -10.12
CA PRO A 33 6.79 10.59 -9.09
C PRO A 33 5.33 10.76 -9.54
N LEU A 34 5.06 11.14 -10.78
CA LEU A 34 3.69 11.27 -11.31
C LEU A 34 2.97 9.93 -11.46
N LYS A 35 3.70 8.86 -11.85
CA LYS A 35 3.13 7.50 -11.84
C LYS A 35 2.83 7.05 -10.41
N TRP A 36 3.70 7.36 -9.45
CA TRP A 36 3.48 7.03 -8.04
C TRP A 36 2.30 7.83 -7.44
N LEU A 37 2.18 9.13 -7.74
CA LEU A 37 1.03 9.94 -7.33
C LEU A 37 -0.29 9.38 -7.91
N ARG A 38 -0.27 8.94 -9.17
CA ARG A 38 -1.41 8.25 -9.81
C ARG A 38 -1.72 6.95 -9.06
N PHE A 39 -0.70 6.17 -8.74
CA PHE A 39 -0.84 4.92 -8.00
C PHE A 39 -1.49 5.13 -6.62
N ILE A 40 -0.98 6.06 -5.83
CA ILE A 40 -1.53 6.28 -4.48
C ILE A 40 -2.97 6.80 -4.53
N ALA A 41 -3.31 7.66 -5.50
CA ALA A 41 -4.68 8.09 -5.72
C ALA A 41 -5.61 6.89 -5.98
N PHE A 42 -5.22 5.97 -6.85
CA PHE A 42 -5.95 4.72 -7.06
C PHE A 42 -6.09 3.89 -5.78
N THR A 43 -5.02 3.68 -5.01
CA THR A 43 -5.08 2.83 -3.81
C THR A 43 -6.04 3.38 -2.76
N VAL A 44 -6.07 4.71 -2.60
CA VAL A 44 -6.96 5.42 -1.66
C VAL A 44 -8.40 5.42 -2.18
N CYS A 45 -8.61 5.68 -3.47
CA CYS A 45 -9.93 5.81 -4.07
C CYS A 45 -10.59 4.48 -4.44
N GLY A 46 -9.81 3.41 -4.59
CA GLY A 46 -10.27 2.10 -5.05
C GLY A 46 -10.86 2.13 -6.46
N ALA A 47 -10.35 2.99 -7.33
CA ALA A 47 -10.78 3.10 -8.73
C ALA A 47 -9.63 3.59 -9.59
N ARG A 48 -9.44 2.99 -10.78
CA ARG A 48 -8.44 3.43 -11.77
C ARG A 48 -8.80 4.82 -12.29
N GLY A 49 -7.80 5.53 -12.77
CA GLY A 49 -7.97 6.90 -13.21
C GLY A 49 -6.66 7.53 -13.64
N HIS A 50 -6.68 8.85 -13.76
CA HIS A 50 -5.56 9.63 -14.26
C HIS A 50 -5.48 11.03 -13.62
N LEU A 51 -4.29 11.61 -13.66
CA LEU A 51 -3.98 12.96 -13.19
C LEU A 51 -4.01 13.96 -14.34
N CYS A 52 -4.62 15.12 -14.09
CA CYS A 52 -4.56 16.31 -14.94
C CYS A 52 -4.00 17.50 -14.14
N VAL A 53 -3.43 18.49 -14.84
CA VAL A 53 -2.88 19.71 -14.21
C VAL A 53 -3.94 20.74 -13.87
N ASP A 54 -5.09 20.67 -14.53
CA ASP A 54 -6.27 21.49 -14.30
C ASP A 54 -7.55 20.67 -14.56
N GLN A 55 -8.73 21.27 -14.32
CA GLN A 55 -10.02 20.55 -14.40
C GLN A 55 -10.46 20.18 -15.82
N GLU A 56 -9.92 20.86 -16.83
CA GLU A 56 -10.22 20.63 -18.26
C GLU A 56 -8.93 20.30 -19.03
N GLY A 57 -7.86 20.05 -18.28
CA GLY A 57 -6.51 20.09 -18.78
C GLY A 57 -6.09 18.80 -19.43
N PRO A 58 -4.98 18.84 -20.19
CA PRO A 58 -4.44 17.64 -20.76
C PRO A 58 -3.99 16.68 -19.65
N LEU A 59 -4.05 15.39 -20.00
CA LEU A 59 -3.46 14.32 -19.22
C LEU A 59 -1.99 14.65 -18.91
N VAL A 60 -1.58 14.43 -17.66
CA VAL A 60 -0.18 14.55 -17.27
C VAL A 60 0.70 13.58 -18.06
N ASN A 61 1.85 14.06 -18.54
CA ASN A 61 2.86 13.20 -19.14
C ASN A 61 3.61 12.41 -18.06
N TYR A 62 3.25 11.14 -17.87
CA TYR A 62 3.87 10.24 -16.89
C TYR A 62 5.31 9.82 -17.22
N ASN A 63 5.80 10.10 -18.44
CA ASN A 63 7.15 9.76 -18.86
C ASN A 63 8.16 10.89 -18.58
N THR A 64 7.74 11.95 -17.89
CA THR A 64 8.61 13.01 -17.38
C THR A 64 9.60 12.46 -16.35
N SER A 65 10.77 13.12 -16.25
CA SER A 65 11.87 12.68 -15.39
C SER A 65 11.62 13.08 -13.94
N SER A 66 12.21 12.37 -12.97
CA SER A 66 12.16 12.75 -11.55
C SER A 66 12.80 14.11 -11.25
N ALA A 67 13.65 14.61 -12.16
CA ALA A 67 14.28 15.92 -12.08
C ALA A 67 13.32 17.09 -12.37
N ASP A 68 12.17 16.83 -13.01
CA ASP A 68 11.20 17.87 -13.32
C ASP A 68 10.47 18.29 -12.03
N PRO A 69 10.32 19.61 -11.76
CA PRO A 69 9.61 20.06 -10.57
C PRO A 69 8.14 19.66 -10.66
N LEU A 70 7.65 19.03 -9.60
CA LEU A 70 6.23 18.68 -9.50
C LEU A 70 5.37 19.95 -9.43
N ASN A 71 4.21 19.91 -10.10
CA ASN A 71 3.20 20.94 -9.90
C ASN A 71 2.69 20.85 -8.45
N LYS A 72 2.26 22.00 -7.94
CA LYS A 72 1.69 22.07 -6.59
C LYS A 72 0.35 21.32 -6.48
N LYS A 73 -0.37 21.11 -7.59
CA LYS A 73 -1.72 20.54 -7.60
C LYS A 73 -1.94 19.65 -8.82
N TYR A 74 -2.72 18.59 -8.64
CA TYR A 74 -3.22 17.71 -9.68
C TYR A 74 -4.68 17.33 -9.42
N TYR A 75 -5.43 17.05 -10.47
CA TYR A 75 -6.83 16.63 -10.43
C TYR A 75 -6.92 15.16 -10.81
N TYR A 76 -7.49 14.33 -9.95
CA TYR A 76 -7.68 12.89 -10.22
C TYR A 76 -9.05 12.64 -10.81
N PHE A 77 -9.06 12.07 -12.02
CA PHE A 77 -10.26 11.65 -12.75
C PHE A 77 -10.34 10.13 -12.72
N SER A 78 -11.41 9.61 -12.11
CA SER A 78 -11.66 8.18 -12.03
C SER A 78 -12.40 7.65 -13.25
N ASP A 79 -11.98 6.48 -13.73
CA ASP A 79 -12.62 5.74 -14.82
C ASP A 79 -13.87 4.97 -14.35
N GLY A 80 -14.12 4.92 -13.03
CA GLY A 80 -15.23 4.19 -12.43
C GLY A 80 -15.70 4.74 -11.09
N LYS A 81 -16.60 4.01 -10.43
CA LYS A 81 -17.11 4.37 -9.10
C LYS A 81 -16.02 4.22 -8.03
N TYR A 82 -15.94 5.20 -7.13
CA TYR A 82 -15.04 5.15 -5.98
C TYR A 82 -15.41 4.05 -4.99
N ASN A 83 -14.39 3.34 -4.50
CA ASN A 83 -14.44 2.38 -3.40
C ASN A 83 -13.31 2.71 -2.41
N PRO A 84 -13.46 3.84 -1.68
CA PRO A 84 -12.36 4.38 -0.90
C PRO A 84 -11.93 3.44 0.22
N ILE A 85 -10.71 3.60 0.69
CA ILE A 85 -10.22 2.90 1.89
C ILE A 85 -11.04 3.28 3.13
N ASP A 86 -11.01 2.43 4.15
CA ASP A 86 -11.45 2.78 5.50
C ASP A 86 -10.23 3.34 6.26
N PRO A 87 -10.21 4.65 6.61
CA PRO A 87 -9.09 5.24 7.36
C PRO A 87 -8.88 4.57 8.72
N GLY A 88 -9.95 3.97 9.25
CA GLY A 88 -9.94 3.23 10.49
C GLY A 88 -9.23 1.88 10.39
N ALA A 89 -8.95 1.33 9.20
CA ALA A 89 -8.56 -0.07 9.00
C ALA A 89 -7.42 -0.58 9.90
N PHE A 90 -6.46 0.28 10.27
CA PHE A 90 -5.37 -0.01 11.22
C PHE A 90 -5.75 -0.09 12.71
N HIS A 91 -7.02 0.09 13.12
CA HIS A 91 -7.43 -0.10 14.52
C HIS A 91 -7.34 -1.57 14.95
N ASP A 92 -6.12 -2.05 15.12
CA ASP A 92 -5.79 -2.95 16.19
C ASP A 92 -5.75 -2.11 17.47
N HIS A 93 -6.84 -2.14 18.24
CA HIS A 93 -6.57 -2.22 19.66
C HIS A 93 -5.68 -3.46 19.80
N ILE A 94 -4.41 -3.25 20.16
CA ILE A 94 -3.51 -4.30 20.61
C ILE A 94 -4.18 -4.89 21.87
N THR A 95 -5.19 -5.71 21.66
CA THR A 95 -5.72 -6.60 22.66
C THR A 95 -4.66 -7.67 22.73
N SER A 96 -3.65 -7.39 23.56
CA SER A 96 -2.80 -8.38 24.17
C SER A 96 -3.68 -9.59 24.49
N ARG A 97 -3.54 -10.66 23.69
CA ARG A 97 -4.16 -11.97 23.91
C ARG A 97 -5.70 -12.01 23.84
N ALA A 98 -6.35 -11.40 22.85
CA ALA A 98 -7.65 -11.94 22.45
C ALA A 98 -7.44 -13.40 21.99
N GLN A 99 -8.08 -14.32 22.70
CA GLN A 99 -8.04 -15.77 22.56
C GLN A 99 -8.55 -16.24 21.19
N THR A 100 -7.84 -15.91 20.10
CA THR A 100 -7.92 -16.74 18.92
C THR A 100 -7.15 -18.00 19.25
N TYR A 101 -7.81 -19.15 19.13
CA TYR A 101 -7.16 -20.45 19.20
C TYR A 101 -5.82 -20.36 18.45
N PRO A 102 -4.72 -20.95 18.96
CA PRO A 102 -3.48 -21.00 18.21
C PRO A 102 -3.76 -21.76 16.92
N HIS A 103 -4.09 -21.02 15.86
CA HIS A 103 -4.08 -21.52 14.50
C HIS A 103 -2.59 -21.63 14.13
N SER A 104 -1.92 -22.59 14.77
CA SER A 104 -0.54 -23.01 14.49
C SER A 104 -0.29 -23.16 13.00
N ASP A 105 -1.34 -23.46 12.26
CA ASP A 105 -1.35 -23.67 10.84
C ASP A 105 -1.05 -22.39 10.07
N PHE A 106 -1.61 -21.22 10.44
CA PHE A 106 -1.34 -19.99 9.69
C PHE A 106 0.14 -19.61 9.76
N HIS A 107 0.71 -19.56 10.97
CA HIS A 107 2.11 -19.24 11.15
C HIS A 107 3.03 -20.25 10.44
N THR A 108 2.73 -21.54 10.58
CA THR A 108 3.50 -22.62 9.92
C THR A 108 3.41 -22.51 8.40
N GLN A 109 2.23 -22.23 7.85
CA GLN A 109 2.02 -22.06 6.41
C GLN A 109 2.74 -20.82 5.88
N ILE A 110 2.72 -19.71 6.63
CA ILE A 110 3.47 -18.49 6.26
C ILE A 110 4.99 -18.76 6.26
N ILE A 111 5.53 -19.46 7.27
CA ILE A 111 6.94 -19.88 7.25
C ILE A 111 7.24 -20.81 6.06
N ALA A 112 6.35 -21.76 5.75
CA ALA A 112 6.56 -22.64 4.62
C ALA A 112 6.61 -21.89 3.27
N ARG A 113 5.84 -20.81 3.14
CA ARG A 113 5.84 -19.94 1.96
C ARG A 113 7.02 -18.96 1.92
N ASP A 114 7.25 -18.24 3.02
CA ASP A 114 8.20 -17.14 3.08
C ASP A 114 9.63 -17.61 3.35
N GLY A 115 9.78 -18.78 3.95
CA GLY A 115 11.05 -19.33 4.44
C GLY A 115 11.20 -19.16 5.95
N ASP A 116 12.29 -19.68 6.50
CA ASP A 116 12.60 -19.62 7.94
C ASP A 116 13.17 -18.25 8.37
N ARG A 117 12.98 -17.21 7.56
CA ARG A 117 13.54 -15.87 7.74
C ARG A 117 12.55 -14.78 7.36
N CYS A 118 12.60 -13.65 8.05
CA CYS A 118 11.87 -12.45 7.69
C CYS A 118 12.16 -12.07 6.25
N VAL A 119 11.10 -11.80 5.49
CA VAL A 119 11.20 -11.50 4.06
C VAL A 119 11.90 -10.17 3.75
N VAL A 120 12.10 -9.29 4.73
CA VAL A 120 12.77 -7.99 4.56
C VAL A 120 14.15 -7.95 5.23
N SER A 121 14.23 -8.34 6.50
CA SER A 121 15.46 -8.21 7.30
C SER A 121 16.36 -9.44 7.26
N ASN A 122 15.87 -10.56 6.70
CA ASN A 122 16.56 -11.86 6.64
C ASN A 122 16.89 -12.46 8.02
N LEU A 123 16.34 -11.93 9.12
CA LEU A 123 16.46 -12.47 10.47
C LEU A 123 15.63 -13.75 10.62
N ARG A 124 16.05 -14.67 11.50
CA ARG A 124 15.40 -15.97 11.71
C ARG A 124 13.93 -15.84 12.16
N SER A 125 13.11 -16.81 11.78
CA SER A 125 11.67 -16.87 12.13
C SER A 125 11.38 -16.86 13.63
N ALA A 126 12.34 -17.29 14.47
CA ALA A 126 12.21 -17.24 15.94
C ALA A 126 11.96 -15.84 16.52
N VAL A 127 12.30 -14.78 15.77
CA VAL A 127 12.04 -13.37 16.14
C VAL A 127 11.01 -12.70 15.22
N CYS A 128 10.30 -13.49 14.42
CA CYS A 128 9.31 -13.02 13.46
C CYS A 128 7.88 -13.37 13.90
N ASP A 129 6.94 -12.61 13.37
CA ASP A 129 5.51 -12.87 13.44
C ASP A 129 4.99 -13.14 12.02
N ALA A 130 4.06 -14.08 11.89
CA ALA A 130 3.23 -14.20 10.70
C ALA A 130 2.16 -13.10 10.77
N VAL A 131 2.43 -11.99 10.08
CA VAL A 131 1.61 -10.77 10.14
C VAL A 131 0.50 -10.86 9.12
N HIS A 132 -0.72 -10.52 9.53
CA HIS A 132 -1.83 -10.39 8.61
C HIS A 132 -1.78 -9.02 7.90
N ILE A 133 -2.00 -8.98 6.58
CA ILE A 133 -2.01 -7.74 5.79
C ILE A 133 -3.25 -6.92 6.18
N ILE A 134 -4.44 -7.50 6.01
CA ILE A 134 -5.66 -7.05 6.68
C ILE A 134 -5.63 -7.62 8.09
N PRO A 135 -5.61 -6.79 9.15
CA PRO A 135 -5.47 -7.25 10.53
C PRO A 135 -6.52 -8.29 10.92
N ALA A 136 -6.12 -9.28 11.71
CA ALA A 136 -7.02 -10.36 12.16
C ALA A 136 -8.23 -9.84 12.95
N SER A 137 -8.10 -8.67 13.58
CA SER A 137 -9.18 -7.97 14.29
C SER A 137 -10.34 -7.52 13.39
N ARG A 138 -10.12 -7.46 12.07
CA ARG A 138 -11.12 -6.98 11.10
C ARG A 138 -12.14 -8.02 10.68
N ASP A 139 -11.98 -9.29 11.04
CA ASP A 139 -12.86 -10.41 10.67
C ASP A 139 -12.96 -10.71 9.15
N ASN A 140 -13.62 -11.83 8.82
CA ASN A 140 -13.80 -12.26 7.42
C ASN A 140 -14.78 -11.38 6.63
N MET A 141 -15.76 -10.75 7.29
CA MET A 141 -16.75 -9.89 6.65
C MET A 141 -16.09 -8.62 6.15
N PHE A 142 -15.20 -7.99 6.93
CA PHE A 142 -14.44 -6.84 6.44
C PHE A 142 -13.55 -7.21 5.26
N LEU A 143 -12.79 -8.30 5.35
CA LEU A 143 -11.96 -8.78 4.25
C LEU A 143 -12.78 -9.00 2.98
N THR A 144 -13.95 -9.63 3.11
CA THR A 144 -14.86 -9.89 1.99
C THR A 144 -15.35 -8.58 1.36
N LYS A 145 -15.71 -7.58 2.17
CA LYS A 145 -16.11 -6.25 1.66
C LYS A 145 -14.98 -5.58 0.89
N VAL A 146 -13.75 -5.62 1.40
CA VAL A 146 -12.57 -5.05 0.72
C VAL A 146 -12.33 -5.72 -0.63
N VAL A 147 -12.31 -7.05 -0.65
CA VAL A 147 -12.06 -7.84 -1.87
C VAL A 147 -13.18 -7.63 -2.89
N HIS A 148 -14.44 -7.73 -2.45
CA HIS A 148 -15.60 -7.56 -3.32
C HIS A 148 -15.67 -6.15 -3.92
N ALA A 149 -15.42 -5.10 -3.13
CA ALA A 149 -15.45 -3.72 -3.61
C ALA A 149 -14.37 -3.43 -4.68
N ARG A 150 -13.35 -4.28 -4.79
CA ARG A 150 -12.21 -4.09 -5.69
C ARG A 150 -12.00 -5.24 -6.67
N SER A 151 -12.86 -6.26 -6.68
CA SER A 151 -12.64 -7.50 -7.45
C SER A 151 -12.47 -7.23 -8.94
N ALA A 152 -13.29 -6.33 -9.50
CA ALA A 152 -13.23 -5.92 -10.91
C ALA A 152 -11.91 -5.26 -11.34
N LEU A 153 -11.05 -4.86 -10.38
CA LEU A 153 -9.75 -4.24 -10.67
C LEU A 153 -8.60 -5.26 -10.78
N TYR A 154 -8.82 -6.49 -10.30
CA TYR A 154 -7.79 -7.52 -10.11
C TYR A 154 -8.17 -8.89 -10.68
N ASP A 155 -9.32 -9.02 -11.35
CA ASP A 155 -9.82 -10.28 -11.93
C ASP A 155 -9.80 -11.45 -10.91
N LEU A 156 -10.31 -11.18 -9.69
CA LEU A 156 -10.26 -12.12 -8.57
C LEU A 156 -11.54 -12.96 -8.46
N ASP A 157 -11.38 -14.28 -8.57
CA ASP A 157 -12.45 -15.29 -8.32
C ASP A 157 -12.34 -15.96 -6.94
N SER A 158 -11.50 -15.43 -6.04
CA SER A 158 -11.08 -16.15 -4.83
C SER A 158 -11.82 -15.72 -3.56
N ASN A 159 -12.33 -16.71 -2.83
CA ASN A 159 -12.84 -16.56 -1.46
C ASN A 159 -11.67 -16.60 -0.47
N PHE A 160 -11.10 -15.45 -0.14
CA PHE A 160 -10.12 -15.34 0.93
C PHE A 160 -10.79 -15.32 2.30
N THR A 161 -10.16 -15.97 3.26
CA THR A 161 -10.42 -15.80 4.68
C THR A 161 -9.30 -14.99 5.31
N ILE A 162 -9.54 -14.51 6.53
CA ILE A 162 -8.55 -13.76 7.29
C ILE A 162 -7.25 -14.57 7.46
N HIS A 163 -7.34 -15.89 7.61
CA HIS A 163 -6.18 -16.79 7.74
C HIS A 163 -5.68 -17.36 6.40
N SER A 164 -6.10 -16.80 5.26
CA SER A 164 -5.57 -17.21 3.97
C SER A 164 -4.12 -16.76 3.82
N LEU A 165 -3.28 -17.60 3.19
CA LEU A 165 -1.87 -17.31 2.93
C LEU A 165 -1.67 -15.94 2.26
N GLN A 166 -2.54 -15.59 1.33
CA GLN A 166 -2.49 -14.33 0.59
C GLN A 166 -2.72 -13.09 1.47
N ASN A 167 -3.28 -13.27 2.67
CA ASN A 167 -3.42 -12.23 3.69
C ASN A 167 -2.27 -12.25 4.71
N GLY A 168 -1.19 -12.97 4.49
CA GLY A 168 -0.09 -13.07 5.44
C GLY A 168 1.27 -12.68 4.88
N ILE A 169 2.20 -12.28 5.75
CA ILE A 169 3.62 -12.00 5.46
C ILE A 169 4.48 -12.18 6.72
N LEU A 170 5.68 -12.77 6.59
CA LEU A 170 6.58 -13.02 7.72
C LEU A 170 7.50 -11.83 8.01
N LEU A 171 7.25 -11.11 9.11
CA LEU A 171 8.00 -9.91 9.49
C LEU A 171 8.62 -10.04 10.87
N THR A 172 9.77 -9.40 11.12
CA THR A 172 10.27 -9.22 12.49
C THR A 172 9.27 -8.40 13.32
N LYS A 173 9.25 -8.58 14.64
CA LYS A 173 8.40 -7.80 15.56
C LYS A 173 8.47 -6.28 15.34
N THR A 174 9.66 -5.74 15.09
CA THR A 174 9.85 -4.31 14.80
C THR A 174 9.14 -3.88 13.52
N LEU A 175 9.37 -4.59 12.40
CA LEU A 175 8.69 -4.31 11.14
C LEU A 175 7.18 -4.55 11.21
N HIS A 176 6.73 -5.55 11.96
CA HIS A 176 5.31 -5.74 12.26
C HIS A 176 4.72 -4.49 12.94
N SER A 177 5.38 -3.97 13.98
CA SER A 177 4.96 -2.74 14.65
C SER A 177 4.94 -1.52 13.72
N PHE A 178 5.92 -1.40 12.82
CA PHE A 178 5.95 -0.31 11.84
C PHE A 178 4.82 -0.43 10.83
N PHE A 179 4.52 -1.64 10.36
CA PHE A 179 3.45 -1.90 9.42
C PHE A 179 2.08 -1.58 10.03
N THR A 180 1.79 -2.05 11.24
CA THR A 180 0.52 -1.75 11.94
C THR A 180 0.39 -0.27 12.32
N SER A 181 1.51 0.42 12.50
CA SER A 181 1.54 1.87 12.70
C SER A 181 1.47 2.68 11.41
N ALA A 182 1.40 2.03 10.24
CA ALA A 182 1.44 2.64 8.92
C ALA A 182 2.74 3.43 8.61
N ILE A 183 3.83 3.18 9.33
CA ILE A 183 5.13 3.80 9.07
C ILE A 183 5.71 3.25 7.75
N ILE A 184 5.46 1.96 7.49
CA ILE A 184 5.84 1.29 6.26
C ILE A 184 4.61 0.80 5.48
N GLY A 185 4.74 0.72 4.15
CA GLY A 185 3.81 0.07 3.25
C GLY A 185 4.53 -0.90 2.32
N PHE A 186 3.79 -1.88 1.79
CA PHE A 186 4.32 -2.82 0.80
C PHE A 186 3.74 -2.52 -0.58
N LEU A 187 4.62 -2.17 -1.52
CA LEU A 187 4.28 -1.82 -2.90
C LEU A 187 4.64 -2.97 -3.84
N GLN A 188 3.63 -3.56 -4.48
CA GLN A 188 3.87 -4.52 -5.55
C GLN A 188 4.03 -3.80 -6.89
N THR A 189 5.04 -4.21 -7.68
CA THR A 189 5.25 -3.78 -9.06
C THR A 189 5.51 -5.00 -9.98
N PRO A 190 5.11 -4.96 -11.26
CA PRO A 190 4.32 -3.89 -11.86
C PRO A 190 2.90 -3.91 -11.30
N ASN A 191 2.28 -2.74 -11.30
CA ASN A 191 0.86 -2.56 -10.98
C ASN A 191 0.22 -1.69 -12.09
N PHE A 192 -0.99 -1.19 -11.87
CA PHE A 192 -1.70 -0.47 -12.93
C PHE A 192 -1.01 0.84 -13.39
N ALA A 193 -0.11 1.41 -12.57
CA ALA A 193 0.52 2.70 -12.83
C ALA A 193 2.05 2.64 -12.86
N LEU A 194 2.68 1.76 -12.07
CA LEU A 194 4.13 1.68 -11.91
C LEU A 194 4.68 0.38 -12.51
N ASP A 195 5.76 0.52 -13.25
CA ASP A 195 6.65 -0.56 -13.64
C ASP A 195 7.66 -0.85 -12.51
N ALA A 196 8.31 -2.02 -12.54
CA ALA A 196 9.28 -2.40 -11.51
C ALA A 196 10.51 -1.47 -11.47
N GLU A 197 10.86 -0.87 -12.60
CA GLU A 197 11.94 0.11 -12.75
C GLU A 197 11.58 1.52 -12.28
N ASP A 198 10.30 1.80 -12.05
CA ASP A 198 9.85 3.12 -11.56
C ASP A 198 10.09 3.29 -10.04
N VAL A 199 10.56 2.24 -9.37
CA VAL A 199 10.85 2.20 -7.92
C VAL A 199 12.35 2.02 -7.71
N PRO A 200 13.02 2.81 -6.85
CA PRO A 200 14.44 2.63 -6.56
C PRO A 200 14.79 1.19 -6.22
N TYR A 201 15.91 0.70 -6.75
CA TYR A 201 16.40 -0.66 -6.56
C TYR A 201 17.81 -0.63 -5.95
N VAL A 202 18.00 -1.37 -4.85
CA VAL A 202 19.25 -1.38 -4.07
C VAL A 202 20.07 -2.66 -4.32
N GLY A 203 19.59 -3.59 -5.16
CA GLY A 203 20.29 -4.83 -5.44
C GLY A 203 21.36 -4.72 -6.52
N VAL A 204 22.16 -5.79 -6.67
CA VAL A 204 23.17 -5.91 -7.71
C VAL A 204 22.56 -6.62 -8.92
N GLY A 205 22.67 -6.00 -10.11
CA GLY A 205 22.20 -6.59 -11.37
C GLY A 205 20.93 -5.91 -11.92
N PRO A 206 20.28 -6.54 -12.91
CA PRO A 206 19.06 -5.99 -13.51
C PRO A 206 17.90 -5.99 -12.51
N VAL A 207 17.04 -4.97 -12.60
CA VAL A 207 15.83 -4.87 -11.78
C VAL A 207 14.91 -6.08 -12.07
N PRO A 208 14.50 -6.84 -11.04
CA PRO A 208 13.57 -7.95 -11.25
C PRO A 208 12.25 -7.46 -11.88
N PRO A 209 11.66 -8.22 -12.81
CA PRO A 209 10.45 -7.79 -13.52
C PRO A 209 9.20 -7.74 -12.63
N LYS A 210 9.24 -8.39 -11.45
CA LYS A 210 8.20 -8.31 -10.42
C LYS A 210 8.88 -8.10 -9.07
N ARG A 211 8.41 -7.12 -8.31
CA ARG A 211 8.98 -6.76 -7.01
C ARG A 211 7.86 -6.50 -6.02
N LEU A 212 8.09 -6.90 -4.78
CA LEU A 212 7.32 -6.41 -3.63
C LEU A 212 8.29 -5.61 -2.78
N THR A 213 8.09 -4.30 -2.71
CA THR A 213 9.04 -3.36 -2.06
C THR A 213 8.43 -2.84 -0.78
N MET A 214 9.16 -2.93 0.33
CA MET A 214 8.83 -2.22 1.56
C MET A 214 9.28 -0.77 1.44
N GLN A 215 8.36 0.17 1.63
CA GLN A 215 8.61 1.61 1.56
C GLN A 215 8.33 2.29 2.90
N TYR A 216 9.22 3.17 3.33
CA TYR A 216 9.01 4.06 4.47
C TYR A 216 8.22 5.29 4.03
N LEU A 217 6.98 5.40 4.52
CA LEU A 217 6.10 6.53 4.22
C LEU A 217 6.47 7.75 5.08
N GLU A 218 6.99 7.51 6.28
CA GLU A 218 7.56 8.54 7.15
C GLU A 218 9.08 8.62 6.94
N GLU A 219 9.64 9.84 6.89
CA GLU A 219 11.10 9.99 6.92
C GLU A 219 11.59 9.56 8.32
N PRO A 220 12.57 8.64 8.43
CA PRO A 220 13.08 8.23 9.73
C PRO A 220 13.67 9.44 10.45
N LEU A 221 13.20 9.70 11.68
CA LEU A 221 13.65 10.84 12.50
C LEU A 221 15.15 10.75 12.86
N ASP A 222 15.71 9.54 12.89
CA ASP A 222 17.09 9.29 13.29
C ASP A 222 17.94 8.71 12.16
N ALA A 223 19.15 9.25 12.02
CA ALA A 223 20.18 8.73 11.12
C ALA A 223 20.59 7.27 11.45
N GLU A 224 20.28 6.76 12.65
CA GLU A 224 20.48 5.35 13.01
C GLU A 224 19.37 4.43 12.45
N LEU A 225 18.16 4.95 12.20
CA LEU A 225 17.07 4.24 11.50
C LEU A 225 17.23 4.26 9.97
N ASN A 226 18.19 5.03 9.42
CA ASN A 226 18.67 4.88 8.02
C ASN A 226 19.30 3.50 7.75
N THR A 227 19.34 2.60 8.73
CA THR A 227 19.77 1.21 8.57
C THR A 227 18.85 0.37 7.69
N PHE A 228 17.65 0.85 7.36
CA PHE A 228 16.73 0.17 6.44
C PHE A 228 16.35 1.09 5.27
N PRO A 229 17.13 1.14 4.19
CA PRO A 229 16.62 1.68 2.93
C PRO A 229 15.37 0.93 2.49
N GLU A 230 14.62 1.46 1.53
CA GLU A 230 13.58 0.71 0.84
C GLU A 230 14.14 -0.65 0.38
N LYS A 231 13.47 -1.74 0.77
CA LYS A 231 13.97 -3.10 0.56
C LYS A 231 12.95 -3.96 -0.16
N ASP A 232 13.44 -4.73 -1.11
CA ASP A 232 12.65 -5.77 -1.76
C ASP A 232 12.44 -6.94 -0.79
N VAL A 233 11.21 -7.43 -0.77
CA VAL A 233 10.79 -8.65 -0.08
C VAL A 233 11.38 -9.84 -0.83
N VAL A 234 12.04 -10.72 -0.08
CA VAL A 234 12.62 -11.97 -0.57
C VAL A 234 11.91 -13.15 0.10
N HIS A 235 11.14 -13.90 -0.68
CA HIS A 235 10.58 -15.18 -0.25
C HIS A 235 11.60 -16.29 -0.53
N GLN A 236 11.99 -17.03 0.51
CA GLN A 236 12.94 -18.16 0.41
C GLN A 236 12.25 -19.52 0.56
N GLY A 237 10.97 -19.54 0.93
CA GLY A 237 10.19 -20.75 1.09
C GLY A 237 9.74 -21.36 -0.25
N HIS A 238 8.90 -22.38 -0.18
CA HIS A 238 8.47 -23.18 -1.35
C HIS A 238 6.95 -23.16 -1.53
N GLY A 239 6.23 -22.45 -0.66
CA GLY A 239 4.78 -22.32 -0.75
C GLY A 239 4.34 -21.54 -1.99
N ALA A 240 3.31 -22.06 -2.66
CA ALA A 240 2.61 -21.33 -3.70
C ALA A 240 1.57 -20.40 -3.06
N SER A 241 1.50 -19.15 -3.55
CA SER A 241 0.53 -18.07 -3.22
C SER A 241 1.19 -16.85 -2.55
N PRO A 242 1.71 -15.89 -3.34
CA PRO A 242 2.22 -14.64 -2.78
C PRO A 242 1.11 -13.87 -2.05
N PRO A 243 1.47 -12.86 -1.25
CA PRO A 243 0.53 -11.84 -0.80
C PRO A 243 -0.38 -11.34 -1.92
N SER A 244 -1.66 -11.13 -1.60
CA SER A 244 -2.64 -10.69 -2.61
C SER A 244 -2.44 -9.21 -2.96
N PRO A 245 -2.35 -8.86 -4.26
CA PRO A 245 -2.20 -7.47 -4.69
C PRO A 245 -3.32 -6.56 -4.20
N VAL A 246 -4.57 -7.04 -4.17
CA VAL A 246 -5.70 -6.21 -3.69
C VAL A 246 -5.56 -5.84 -2.21
N LEU A 247 -5.00 -6.74 -1.39
CA LEU A 247 -4.81 -6.51 0.04
C LEU A 247 -3.61 -5.60 0.29
N LEU A 248 -2.52 -5.81 -0.46
CA LEU A 248 -1.35 -4.94 -0.44
C LEU A 248 -1.71 -3.51 -0.83
N ASP A 249 -2.36 -3.33 -1.98
CA ASP A 249 -2.76 -2.01 -2.49
C ASP A 249 -3.79 -1.35 -1.57
N TYR A 250 -4.70 -2.12 -0.95
CA TYR A 250 -5.62 -1.58 0.06
C TYR A 250 -4.86 -1.03 1.26
N MET A 251 -4.00 -1.82 1.89
CA MET A 251 -3.27 -1.39 3.09
C MET A 251 -2.23 -0.32 2.79
N TYR A 252 -1.64 -0.32 1.60
CA TYR A 252 -0.80 0.77 1.13
C TYR A 252 -1.59 2.08 1.05
N GLY A 253 -2.80 2.05 0.47
CA GLY A 253 -3.70 3.21 0.42
C GLY A 253 -4.13 3.70 1.81
N VAL A 254 -4.44 2.80 2.73
CA VAL A 254 -4.74 3.15 4.13
C VAL A 254 -3.54 3.87 4.76
N ALA A 255 -2.33 3.36 4.54
CA ALA A 255 -1.11 3.91 5.12
C ALA A 255 -0.79 5.31 4.55
N VAL A 256 -0.87 5.48 3.23
CA VAL A 256 -0.78 6.77 2.54
C VAL A 256 -1.78 7.78 3.12
N TYR A 257 -3.05 7.38 3.23
CA TYR A 257 -4.10 8.28 3.70
C TYR A 257 -3.93 8.66 5.17
N LYS A 258 -3.39 7.78 6.01
CA LYS A 258 -3.09 8.11 7.41
C LYS A 258 -2.05 9.24 7.52
N HIS A 259 -1.06 9.28 6.63
CA HIS A 259 0.00 10.29 6.64
C HIS A 259 -0.39 11.60 5.94
N TRP A 260 -1.10 11.51 4.81
CA TRP A 260 -1.31 12.65 3.91
C TRP A 260 -2.76 12.93 3.57
N GLY A 261 -3.70 12.19 4.16
CA GLY A 261 -5.13 12.40 3.98
C GLY A 261 -5.59 13.69 4.64
N MET A 262 -6.34 14.51 3.89
CA MET A 262 -6.81 15.82 4.37
C MET A 262 -8.15 15.77 5.13
N GLY A 263 -8.57 14.58 5.59
CA GLY A 263 -9.82 14.42 6.34
C GLY A 263 -11.06 14.62 5.46
N LEU A 264 -11.34 13.65 4.60
CA LEU A 264 -12.59 13.59 3.86
C LEU A 264 -13.78 13.53 4.83
N LYS A 265 -14.63 14.57 4.84
CA LYS A 265 -15.92 14.56 5.56
C LYS A 265 -16.84 13.47 4.97
N PRO A 266 -17.79 12.88 5.73
CA PRO A 266 -18.57 11.70 5.33
C PRO A 266 -19.41 11.78 4.04
N SER A 267 -19.44 12.88 3.30
CA SER A 267 -20.21 13.01 2.05
C SER A 267 -19.70 12.13 0.88
N TRP A 268 -18.62 11.38 1.09
CA TRP A 268 -18.05 10.42 0.12
C TRP A 268 -18.73 9.05 0.11
N THR A 269 -19.33 8.65 1.23
CA THR A 269 -20.06 7.39 1.32
C THR A 269 -21.48 7.63 0.82
N GLY A 270 -21.67 7.53 -0.49
CA GLY A 270 -23.00 7.35 -1.05
C GLY A 270 -23.59 6.05 -0.51
N HIS A 271 -24.28 6.15 0.62
CA HIS A 271 -25.22 5.13 1.07
C HIS A 271 -26.38 5.14 0.07
N ASN A 272 -26.36 4.15 -0.83
CA ASN A 272 -27.59 3.54 -1.33
C ASN A 272 -27.76 2.21 -0.61
#